data_AF-A0A662CM35-F1
#
_entry.id   AF-A0A662CM35-F1
#
_cell.length_a   1.000
_cell.length_b   1.000
_cell.length_c   1.000
_cell.angle_alpha   90.00
_cell.angle_beta   90.00
_cell.angle_gamma   90.00
#
_symmetry.space_group_name_H-M   'P 1'
#
loop_
_entity.id
_entity.type
_entity.pdbx_description
1 polymer ?
#
loop_
_entity_poly.entity_id
_entity_poly.type
_entity_poly.pdbx_seq_one_letter_code
_entity_poly.pdbx_strand_id
1 'polypeptide(L)'
;MKLLHLATHGSVTRGGAVQMVRLALALASRGHRVKAIFNRRRVEEVDGVSVLTDGGVEVEALPLEPLSPRNLLALRRMVLEEGFQVVHTHRDPAL
;
A
#
# COMPACT_ATOMS: atom_id res chain seq x y z
N MET A 1 -9.59 0.95 13.52
CA MET A 1 -10.03 1.19 12.12
C MET A 1 -9.13 0.40 11.18
N LYS A 2 -9.63 0.04 9.99
CA LYS A 2 -8.88 -0.67 8.95
C LYS A 2 -8.63 0.26 7.76
N LEU A 3 -7.37 0.50 7.43
CA LEU A 3 -6.93 1.47 6.43
C LEU A 3 -6.08 0.79 5.36
N LEU A 4 -6.25 1.24 4.12
CA LEU A 4 -5.46 0.80 2.97
C LEU A 4 -4.60 1.95 2.45
N HIS A 5 -3.32 1.71 2.26
CA HIS A 5 -2.43 2.52 1.45
C HIS A 5 -2.20 1.81 0.11
N LEU A 6 -2.61 2.41 -1.00
CA LEU A 6 -2.39 1.88 -2.35
C LEU A 6 -1.31 2.72 -3.05
N ALA A 7 -0.18 2.11 -3.40
CA ALA A 7 1.00 2.82 -3.89
C ALA A 7 1.50 2.29 -5.24
N THR A 8 1.94 3.19 -6.12
CA THR A 8 2.64 2.83 -7.38
C THR A 8 4.16 2.90 -7.29
N HIS A 9 4.68 3.35 -6.14
CA HIS A 9 6.11 3.53 -5.86
C HIS A 9 6.91 2.23 -5.97
N GLY A 10 8.13 2.31 -6.51
CA GLY A 10 9.08 1.19 -6.53
C GLY A 10 10.06 1.18 -5.36
N SER A 11 10.07 2.25 -4.59
CA SER A 11 10.91 2.42 -3.42
C SER A 11 10.16 3.28 -2.41
N VAL A 12 10.34 2.96 -1.14
CA VAL A 12 9.78 3.74 -0.02
C VAL A 12 10.82 4.58 0.72
N THR A 13 12.05 4.63 0.20
CA THR A 13 13.19 5.29 0.87
C THR A 13 13.31 6.78 0.54
N ARG A 14 12.55 7.31 -0.43
CA ARG A 14 12.64 8.71 -0.89
C ARG A 14 11.32 9.28 -1.40
N GLY A 15 11.25 10.61 -1.51
CA GLY A 15 10.13 11.33 -2.13
C GLY A 15 8.80 11.20 -1.38
N GLY A 16 7.68 11.26 -2.12
CA GLY A 16 6.33 11.13 -1.58
C GLY A 16 6.08 9.80 -0.86
N ALA A 17 6.83 8.75 -1.20
CA ALA A 17 6.74 7.46 -0.52
C ALA A 17 7.11 7.55 0.97
N VAL A 18 8.01 8.47 1.36
CA VAL A 18 8.38 8.67 2.77
C VAL A 18 7.18 9.19 3.58
N GLN A 19 6.33 10.03 2.97
CA GLN A 19 5.12 10.53 3.62
C GLN A 19 4.12 9.38 3.85
N MET A 20 3.95 8.51 2.86
CA MET A 20 3.14 7.30 2.99
C MET A 20 3.64 6.43 4.15
N VAL A 21 4.95 6.15 4.21
CA VAL A 21 5.56 5.33 5.27
C VAL A 21 5.29 5.93 6.64
N ARG A 22 5.61 7.21 6.83
CA ARG A 22 5.41 7.89 8.12
C ARG A 22 3.95 7.85 8.57
N LEU A 23 3.02 8.06 7.64
CA LEU A 23 1.60 7.99 7.95
C LEU A 23 1.16 6.57 8.32
N ALA A 24 1.53 5.56 7.53
CA ALA A 24 1.18 4.17 7.77
C ALA A 24 1.69 3.68 9.14
N LEU A 25 2.95 3.97 9.47
CA LEU A 25 3.55 3.64 10.75
C LEU A 25 2.87 4.36 11.92
N ALA A 26 2.60 5.66 11.78
CA ALA A 26 1.92 6.44 12.80
C ALA A 26 0.47 5.97 13.05
N LEU A 27 -0.20 5.42 12.04
CA LEU A 27 -1.51 4.81 12.17
C LEU A 27 -1.44 3.44 12.84
N ALA A 28 -0.49 2.59 12.43
CA ALA A 28 -0.26 1.29 13.04
C ALA A 28 0.08 1.43 14.53
N SER A 29 0.96 2.39 14.89
CA SER A 29 1.35 2.67 16.28
C SER A 29 0.19 3.17 17.15
N ARG A 30 -0.91 3.65 16.54
CA ARG A 30 -2.16 4.05 17.23
C ARG A 30 -3.16 2.90 17.36
N GLY A 31 -2.79 1.67 16.99
CA GLY A 31 -3.64 0.49 17.06
C GLY A 31 -4.60 0.32 15.87
N HIS A 32 -4.39 1.06 14.78
CA HIS A 32 -5.14 0.83 13.55
C HIS A 32 -4.59 -0.38 12.79
N ARG A 33 -5.45 -1.10 12.06
CA ARG A 33 -5.05 -2.16 11.14
C ARG A 33 -4.71 -1.51 9.80
N VAL A 34 -3.44 -1.51 9.43
CA VAL A 34 -2.97 -0.83 8.23
C VAL A 34 -2.44 -1.87 7.24
N LYS A 35 -2.96 -1.85 6.01
CA LYS A 35 -2.42 -2.61 4.88
C LYS A 35 -1.83 -1.64 3.86
N ALA A 36 -0.65 -1.96 3.34
CA ALA A 36 -0.03 -1.28 2.20
C ALA A 36 0.03 -2.23 1.00
N ILE A 37 -0.53 -1.81 -0.13
CA ILE A 37 -0.50 -2.55 -1.39
C ILE A 37 0.35 -1.80 -2.39
N PHE A 38 1.32 -2.49 -2.98
CA PHE A 38 2.17 -1.96 -4.03
C PHE A 38 1.77 -2.54 -5.38
N ASN A 39 1.72 -1.70 -6.41
CA ASN A 39 1.52 -2.11 -7.80
C ASN A 39 2.78 -2.80 -8.35
N ARG A 40 3.13 -3.96 -7.81
CA ARG A 40 4.31 -4.76 -8.14
C ARG A 40 3.92 -6.22 -8.22
N ARG A 41 4.79 -7.05 -8.81
CA ARG A 41 4.53 -8.49 -8.87
C ARG A 41 4.86 -9.18 -7.56
N ARG A 42 5.83 -8.63 -6.81
CA ARG A 42 6.36 -9.19 -5.57
C ARG A 42 6.68 -8.07 -4.58
N VAL A 43 6.56 -8.35 -3.29
CA VAL A 43 6.81 -7.35 -2.23
C VAL A 43 8.31 -6.99 -2.20
N GLU A 44 9.16 -7.97 -2.48
CA GLU A 44 10.62 -7.84 -2.50
C GLU A 44 11.12 -6.90 -3.62
N GLU A 45 10.28 -6.56 -4.59
CA GLU A 45 10.60 -5.56 -5.63
C GLU A 45 10.50 -4.11 -5.10
N VAL A 46 9.98 -3.91 -3.89
CA VAL A 46 9.84 -2.60 -3.26
C VAL A 46 11.02 -2.32 -2.34
N ASP A 47 11.90 -1.41 -2.74
CA ASP A 47 13.07 -1.02 -1.95
C ASP A 47 12.65 -0.36 -0.62
N GLY A 48 13.22 -0.83 0.50
CA GLY A 48 12.96 -0.34 1.85
C GLY A 48 11.64 -0.82 2.48
N VAL A 49 10.95 -1.79 1.87
CA VAL A 49 9.63 -2.24 2.31
C VAL A 49 9.59 -2.82 3.73
N SER A 50 10.71 -3.36 4.21
CA SER A 50 10.81 -3.95 5.56
C SER A 50 10.46 -2.96 6.66
N VAL A 51 10.70 -1.65 6.45
CA VAL A 51 10.33 -0.59 7.40
C VAL A 51 8.83 -0.63 7.73
N LEU A 52 7.98 -1.00 6.78
CA LEU A 52 6.54 -1.14 7.00
C LEU A 52 6.20 -2.41 7.76
N THR A 53 6.75 -3.56 7.35
CA THR A 53 6.47 -4.84 8.01
C THR A 53 6.97 -4.86 9.44
N ASP A 54 8.18 -4.34 9.69
CA ASP A 54 8.78 -4.24 11.02
C ASP A 54 7.98 -3.28 11.91
N GLY A 55 7.29 -2.31 11.30
CA GLY A 55 6.41 -1.36 11.95
C GLY A 55 4.96 -1.84 12.14
N GLY A 56 4.66 -3.11 11.89
CA GLY A 56 3.33 -3.69 12.08
C GLY A 56 2.31 -3.35 10.98
N VAL A 57 2.78 -2.92 9.81
CA VAL A 57 1.93 -2.72 8.62
C VAL A 57 1.92 -4.00 7.80
N GLU A 58 0.73 -4.48 7.44
CA GLU A 58 0.59 -5.61 6.52
C GLU A 58 0.95 -5.15 5.11
N VAL A 59 1.82 -5.88 4.41
CA VAL A 59 2.26 -5.50 3.07
C VAL A 59 1.92 -6.58 2.06
N GLU A 60 1.37 -6.17 0.92
CA GLU A 60 1.01 -7.06 -0.18
C GLU A 60 1.42 -6.43 -1.52
N ALA A 61 1.77 -7.27 -2.50
CA ALA A 61 2.03 -6.83 -3.87
C ALA A 61 0.89 -7.31 -4.77
N LEU A 62 0.30 -6.39 -5.50
CA LEU A 62 -0.79 -6.67 -6.44
C LEU A 62 -0.44 -6.04 -7.79
N PRO A 63 -0.15 -6.83 -8.84
CA PRO A 63 0.17 -6.29 -10.16
C PRO A 63 -1.12 -5.78 -10.82
N LEU A 64 -1.33 -4.46 -10.74
CA LEU A 64 -2.47 -3.77 -11.33
C LEU A 64 -2.21 -3.34 -12.77
N GLU A 65 -0.95 -3.31 -13.21
CA GLU A 65 -0.56 -3.01 -14.58
C GLU A 65 -0.36 -4.27 -15.46
N PRO A 66 -0.83 -4.28 -16.71
CA PRO A 66 -1.64 -3.22 -17.35
C PRO A 66 -3.04 -3.13 -16.74
N LEU A 67 -3.65 -1.94 -16.80
CA LEU A 67 -5.02 -1.73 -16.33
C LEU A 67 -5.98 -2.59 -17.16
N SER A 68 -6.48 -3.65 -16.54
CA SER A 68 -7.43 -4.58 -17.15
C SER A 68 -8.68 -4.70 -16.28
N PRO A 69 -9.86 -5.00 -16.87
CA PRO A 69 -11.08 -5.25 -16.10
C PRO A 69 -10.88 -6.32 -15.02
N ARG A 70 -10.09 -7.35 -15.32
CA ARG A 70 -9.74 -8.42 -14.36
C ARG A 70 -9.01 -7.88 -13.14
N ASN A 71 -7.96 -7.07 -13.34
CA ASN A 71 -7.17 -6.50 -12.24
C ASN A 71 -8.01 -5.52 -11.41
N LEU A 72 -8.85 -4.72 -12.05
CA LEU A 72 -9.76 -3.79 -11.37
C LEU A 72 -10.82 -4.53 -10.54
N LEU A 73 -11.38 -5.62 -11.07
CA LEU A 73 -12.34 -6.46 -10.33
C LEU A 73 -11.68 -7.16 -9.14
N ALA A 74 -10.44 -7.63 -9.29
CA ALA A 74 -9.67 -8.21 -8.19
C ALA A 74 -9.40 -7.18 -7.08
N LEU A 75 -8.96 -5.97 -7.45
CA LEU A 75 -8.78 -4.86 -6.50
C LEU A 75 -10.10 -4.51 -5.80
N ARG A 76 -11.19 -4.35 -6.56
CA ARG A 76 -12.52 -4.06 -6.00
C ARG A 76 -12.95 -5.13 -5.02
N ARG A 77 -12.80 -6.41 -5.38
CA ARG A 77 -13.16 -7.53 -4.53
C ARG A 77 -12.39 -7.48 -3.21
N MET A 78 -11.08 -7.34 -3.27
CA MET A 78 -10.22 -7.25 -2.09
C MET A 78 -10.61 -6.06 -1.21
N VAL A 79 -10.82 -4.86 -1.78
CA VAL A 79 -11.23 -3.68 -1.01
C VAL A 79 -12.55 -3.89 -0.26
N LEU A 80 -13.52 -4.54 -0.91
CA LEU A 80 -14.85 -4.78 -0.32
C LEU A 80 -14.84 -5.92 0.70
N GLU A 81 -14.18 -7.04 0.42
CA GLU A 81 -14.12 -8.21 1.31
C GLU A 81 -13.33 -7.90 2.58
N GLU A 82 -12.23 -7.14 2.47
CA GLU A 82 -11.42 -6.74 3.61
C GLU A 82 -12.11 -5.68 4.47
N GLY A 83 -13.06 -4.92 3.93
CA GLY A 83 -13.83 -3.91 4.65
C GLY A 83 -12.99 -2.69 5.08
N PHE A 84 -12.16 -2.15 4.18
CA PHE A 84 -11.40 -0.93 4.49
C PHE A 84 -12.33 0.26 4.68
N GLN A 85 -12.05 1.05 5.72
CA GLN A 85 -12.84 2.24 6.05
C GLN A 85 -12.26 3.50 5.41
N VAL A 86 -10.96 3.48 5.11
CA VAL A 86 -10.23 4.58 4.47
C VAL A 86 -9.25 3.99 3.47
N VAL A 87 -9.19 4.58 2.28
CA VAL A 87 -8.23 4.24 1.23
C VAL A 87 -7.42 5.49 0.90
N HIS A 88 -6.11 5.44 1.12
CA HIS A 88 -5.15 6.46 0.70
C HIS A 88 -4.41 5.99 -0.53
N THR A 89 -4.38 6.81 -1.58
CA THR A 89 -3.66 6.52 -2.81
C THR A 89 -2.38 7.34 -2.89
N HIS A 90 -1.30 6.72 -3.36
CA HIS A 90 0.04 7.31 -3.43
C HIS A 90 0.62 7.07 -4.82
N ARG A 91 0.76 8.14 -5.61
CA ARG A 91 1.24 8.08 -6.99
C ARG A 91 2.74 8.44 -7.07
N ASP A 92 3.46 7.69 -7.90
CA ASP A 92 4.84 7.93 -8.34
C ASP A 92 4.85 8.32 -9.84
N PRO A 93 5.47 9.45 -10.26
CA PRO A 93 6.05 10.49 -9.42
C PRO A 93 4.99 11.29 -8.66
N ALA A 94 5.33 11.71 -7.44
CA ALA A 94 4.57 12.71 -6.70
C ALA A 94 4.71 14.05 -7.44
N LEU A 95 3.58 14.63 -7.86
CA LEU A 95 3.52 15.96 -8.48
C LEU A 95 3.87 17.07 -7.48
#